data_AF-A0A2A6E2B0-F1
#
_entry.id   AF-A0A2A6E2B0-F1
#
_cell.length_a   1.000
_cell.length_b   1.000
_cell.length_c   1.000
_cell.angle_alpha   90.00
_cell.angle_beta   90.00
_cell.angle_gamma   90.00
#
_symmetry.space_group_name_H-M   'P 1'
#
loop_
_entity.id
_entity.type
_entity.pdbx_description
1 polymer ?
#
loop_
_entity_poly.entity_id
_entity_poly.type
_entity_poly.pdbx_seq_one_letter_code
_entity_poly.pdbx_strand_id
1 'polypeptide(L)'
;MEHIFFHPLIVDPARAFDGDRMSKGYDDWFVTVYEFRRILQSLYERGYVLVDIRTLFDVREENGRTVVALKIPLVPAGKKPLVLSVDDLNYYDYMLQNGNASRLVLDDTGRVAALYRDRSGNEVISREIEIVPIVDHFVEMHPDFSVGGAKGVIALTGYEGVLGYRTQADSPQRERERSAAEPVVRRLKETGWVFASHGYGHLDARKVSLDRLKSDTERWKREVEPIVGPTAIYIYPYGSRPETGGDKFRMLTEFGFRMLCSVGPAPYLKTTDGAVMMDRRHIDGIAFRDQRERLKPLFDVEQVIDPARPR
;
A
#
# COMPACT_ATOMS: atom_id res chain seq x y z
N MET A 1 14.05 -10.22 4.43
CA MET A 1 12.88 -10.27 3.52
C MET A 1 12.59 -8.86 3.10
N GLU A 2 12.36 -8.64 1.80
CA GLU A 2 12.09 -7.30 1.28
C GLU A 2 10.60 -6.98 1.45
N HIS A 3 10.30 -5.76 1.86
CA HIS A 3 8.97 -5.18 1.77
C HIS A 3 9.12 -3.82 1.10
N ILE A 4 8.58 -3.68 -0.11
CA ILE A 4 8.61 -2.43 -0.88
C ILE A 4 7.23 -1.79 -0.89
N PHE A 5 7.18 -0.48 -1.00
CA PHE A 5 5.90 0.21 -1.14
C PHE A 5 5.93 1.35 -2.14
N PHE A 6 4.73 1.68 -2.60
CA PHE A 6 4.44 2.69 -3.60
C PHE A 6 3.22 3.52 -3.15
N HIS A 7 3.05 4.67 -3.79
CA HIS A 7 1.80 5.44 -3.80
C HIS A 7 1.04 5.19 -5.12
N PRO A 8 -0.20 5.68 -5.29
CA PRO A 8 -0.95 5.52 -6.55
C PRO A 8 -0.13 5.98 -7.75
N LEU A 9 -0.21 5.30 -8.90
CA LEU A 9 0.72 5.60 -10.00
C LEU A 9 0.40 6.91 -10.71
N ILE A 10 1.43 7.56 -11.25
CA ILE A 10 1.27 8.65 -12.22
C ILE A 10 0.91 8.04 -13.58
N VAL A 11 -0.33 8.30 -14.01
CA VAL A 11 -0.88 7.88 -15.31
C VAL A 11 -0.53 8.89 -16.40
N ASP A 12 -0.56 10.20 -16.10
CA ASP A 12 -0.21 11.29 -17.01
C ASP A 12 1.00 12.09 -16.48
N PRO A 13 2.23 11.69 -16.84
CA PRO A 13 3.45 12.40 -16.43
C PRO A 13 3.48 13.87 -16.87
N ALA A 14 2.88 14.18 -18.03
CA ALA A 14 2.84 15.56 -18.51
C ALA A 14 1.88 16.44 -17.70
N ARG A 15 1.00 15.87 -16.88
CA ARG A 15 0.14 16.59 -15.92
C ARG A 15 0.80 16.62 -14.54
N ALA A 16 1.49 15.55 -14.16
CA ALA A 16 2.21 15.49 -12.89
C ALA A 16 3.47 16.37 -12.84
N PHE A 17 4.10 16.62 -13.99
CA PHE A 17 5.38 17.33 -14.11
C PHE A 17 5.24 18.62 -14.93
N ASP A 18 4.13 19.33 -14.78
CA ASP A 18 3.80 20.54 -15.54
C ASP A 18 4.45 21.84 -15.00
N GLY A 19 5.21 21.73 -13.90
CA GLY A 19 5.92 22.83 -13.26
C GLY A 19 5.09 23.60 -12.23
N ASP A 20 3.89 23.12 -11.89
CA ASP A 20 3.07 23.69 -10.84
C ASP A 20 3.65 23.45 -9.42
N ARG A 21 2.93 23.90 -8.40
CA ARG A 21 3.33 23.74 -6.98
C ARG A 21 3.38 22.27 -6.52
N MET A 22 2.68 21.36 -7.18
CA MET A 22 2.62 19.94 -6.83
C MET A 22 3.72 19.13 -7.53
N SER A 23 4.21 19.60 -8.68
CA SER A 23 5.17 18.90 -9.53
C SER A 23 6.39 18.35 -8.79
N LYS A 24 6.96 19.13 -7.85
CA LYS A 24 8.07 18.65 -7.01
C LYS A 24 7.67 17.47 -6.12
N GLY A 25 6.50 17.55 -5.48
CA GLY A 25 6.01 16.48 -4.61
C GLY A 25 5.72 15.20 -5.39
N TYR A 26 5.23 15.33 -6.63
CA TYR A 26 5.03 14.20 -7.54
C TYR A 26 6.36 13.57 -7.96
N ASP A 27 7.34 14.39 -8.32
CA ASP A 27 8.67 13.88 -8.64
C ASP A 27 9.37 13.26 -7.41
N ASP A 28 9.06 13.69 -6.19
CA ASP A 28 9.63 13.14 -4.97
C ASP A 28 9.00 11.81 -4.55
N TRP A 29 7.66 11.71 -4.49
CA TRP A 29 6.97 10.66 -3.73
C TRP A 29 6.23 9.61 -4.58
N PHE A 30 6.18 9.80 -5.89
CA PHE A 30 5.41 8.96 -6.80
C PHE A 30 6.30 8.32 -7.86
N VAL A 31 5.80 7.24 -8.45
CA VAL A 31 6.36 6.61 -9.66
C VAL A 31 5.31 6.58 -10.77
N THR A 32 5.78 6.55 -12.02
CA THR A 32 4.87 6.45 -13.17
C THR A 32 4.45 5.01 -13.45
N VAL A 33 3.38 4.85 -14.23
CA VAL A 33 2.97 3.53 -14.76
C VAL A 33 4.11 2.87 -15.53
N TYR A 34 4.89 3.65 -16.28
CA TYR A 34 6.05 3.19 -17.05
C TYR A 34 7.13 2.56 -16.15
N GLU A 35 7.43 3.21 -15.03
CA GLU A 35 8.44 2.78 -14.06
C GLU A 35 7.97 1.54 -13.31
N PHE A 36 6.74 1.57 -12.80
CA PHE A 36 6.20 0.47 -12.01
C PHE A 36 6.21 -0.86 -12.78
N ARG A 37 5.79 -0.84 -14.05
CA ARG A 37 5.78 -2.04 -14.91
C ARG A 37 7.19 -2.62 -15.10
N ARG A 38 8.21 -1.78 -15.30
CA ARG A 38 9.61 -2.21 -15.46
C ARG A 38 10.21 -2.71 -14.16
N ILE A 39 9.86 -2.07 -13.04
CA ILE A 39 10.25 -2.53 -11.71
C ILE A 39 9.67 -3.93 -11.46
N LEU A 40 8.38 -4.14 -11.76
CA LEU A 40 7.72 -5.43 -11.59
C LEU A 40 8.40 -6.54 -12.42
N GLN A 41 8.70 -6.23 -13.69
CA GLN A 41 9.45 -7.14 -14.57
C GLN A 41 10.84 -7.47 -14.01
N SER A 42 11.61 -6.46 -13.59
CA SER A 42 12.95 -6.67 -13.01
C SER A 42 12.89 -7.50 -11.72
N LEU A 43 11.90 -7.29 -10.86
CA LEU A 43 11.71 -8.08 -9.64
C LEU A 43 11.49 -9.56 -10.00
N TYR A 44 10.66 -9.84 -11.00
CA TYR A 44 10.42 -11.20 -11.49
C TYR A 44 11.68 -11.86 -12.05
N GLU A 45 12.39 -11.19 -12.95
CA GLU A 45 13.64 -11.69 -13.56
C GLU A 45 14.74 -11.95 -12.52
N ARG A 46 14.76 -11.17 -11.44
CA ARG A 46 15.69 -11.33 -10.33
C ARG A 46 15.22 -12.40 -9.33
N GLY A 47 14.15 -13.12 -9.61
CA GLY A 47 13.67 -14.24 -8.82
C GLY A 47 12.91 -13.87 -7.55
N TYR A 48 12.40 -12.63 -7.44
CA TYR A 48 11.48 -12.30 -6.35
C TYR A 48 10.11 -12.96 -6.57
N VAL A 49 9.42 -13.26 -5.47
CA VAL A 49 8.04 -13.76 -5.47
C VAL A 49 7.23 -13.05 -4.39
N LEU A 50 5.98 -12.72 -4.71
CA LEU A 50 5.03 -12.13 -3.78
C LEU A 50 4.63 -13.15 -2.72
N VAL A 51 4.66 -12.71 -1.46
CA VAL A 51 4.21 -13.49 -0.30
C VAL A 51 3.16 -12.70 0.48
N ASP A 52 2.20 -13.41 1.06
CA ASP A 52 1.16 -12.80 1.89
C ASP A 52 1.77 -12.40 3.25
N ILE A 53 1.70 -11.12 3.58
CA ILE A 53 2.22 -10.55 4.84
C ILE A 53 1.62 -11.22 6.09
N ARG A 54 0.41 -11.80 5.99
CA ARG A 54 -0.27 -12.50 7.09
C ARG A 54 0.41 -13.83 7.42
N THR A 55 1.18 -14.39 6.50
CA THR A 55 1.94 -15.65 6.72
C THR A 55 3.24 -15.42 7.49
N LEU A 56 3.62 -14.16 7.71
CA LEU A 56 4.86 -13.79 8.39
C LEU A 56 4.77 -13.85 9.90
N PHE A 57 3.58 -14.08 10.45
CA PHE A 57 3.42 -14.15 11.89
C PHE A 57 2.35 -15.17 12.27
N ASP A 58 2.48 -15.67 13.49
CA ASP A 58 1.48 -16.48 14.17
C ASP A 58 1.00 -15.73 15.40
N VAL A 59 -0.27 -15.88 15.72
CA VAL A 59 -0.86 -15.33 16.95
C VAL A 59 -1.42 -16.50 17.73
N ARG A 60 -0.96 -16.66 18.97
CA ARG A 60 -1.38 -17.74 19.87
C ARG A 60 -1.79 -17.14 21.21
N GLU A 61 -2.68 -17.84 21.90
CA GLU A 61 -3.00 -17.55 23.29
C GLU A 61 -2.27 -18.54 24.18
N GLU A 62 -1.39 -18.04 25.05
CA GLU A 62 -0.63 -18.84 26.00
C GLU A 62 -0.81 -18.26 27.42
N ASN A 63 -1.34 -19.07 28.34
CA ASN A 63 -1.60 -18.67 29.73
C ASN A 63 -2.39 -17.35 29.88
N GLY A 64 -3.37 -17.11 28.99
CA GLY A 64 -4.20 -15.90 28.99
C GLY A 64 -3.50 -14.66 28.44
N ARG A 65 -2.36 -14.82 27.75
CA ARG A 65 -1.64 -13.74 27.06
C ARG A 65 -1.53 -14.06 25.57
N THR A 66 -1.77 -13.06 24.74
CA THR A 66 -1.48 -13.15 23.32
C THR A 66 0.04 -13.15 23.10
N VAL A 67 0.53 -14.17 22.41
CA VAL A 67 1.93 -14.33 21.98
C VAL A 67 1.99 -14.24 20.46
N VAL A 68 2.88 -13.38 19.95
CA VAL A 68 3.15 -13.24 18.52
C VAL A 68 4.50 -13.83 18.17
N ALA A 69 4.53 -14.75 17.20
CA ALA A 69 5.76 -15.36 16.71
C ALA A 69 6.02 -14.99 15.26
N LEU A 70 7.25 -14.62 14.92
CA LEU A 70 7.64 -14.42 13.53
C LEU A 70 7.75 -15.76 12.79
N LYS A 71 7.25 -15.79 11.57
CA LYS A 71 7.38 -16.87 10.61
C LYS A 71 8.11 -16.35 9.37
N ILE A 72 9.03 -17.16 8.85
CA ILE A 72 9.65 -16.91 7.55
C ILE A 72 8.80 -17.68 6.53
N PRO A 73 8.30 -17.02 5.47
CA PRO A 73 7.46 -17.69 4.49
C PRO A 73 8.29 -18.70 3.71
N LEU A 74 7.71 -19.88 3.48
CA LEU A 74 8.30 -20.87 2.59
C LEU A 74 8.05 -20.43 1.15
N VAL A 75 9.14 -20.28 0.39
CA VAL A 75 9.10 -19.96 -1.04
C VAL A 75 9.80 -21.06 -1.84
N PRO A 76 9.49 -21.23 -3.14
CA PRO A 76 10.19 -22.19 -3.99
C PRO A 76 11.71 -21.98 -3.96
N ALA A 77 12.46 -23.08 -4.14
CA ALA A 77 13.93 -23.04 -4.11
C ALA A 77 14.48 -22.01 -5.11
N GLY A 78 15.43 -21.19 -4.66
CA GLY A 78 16.04 -20.12 -5.48
C GLY A 78 15.20 -18.84 -5.62
N LYS A 79 13.95 -18.81 -5.15
CA LYS A 79 13.13 -17.59 -5.13
C LYS A 79 13.36 -16.77 -3.87
N LYS A 80 13.09 -15.47 -3.93
CA LYS A 80 13.25 -14.50 -2.83
C LYS A 80 11.89 -13.94 -2.41
N PRO A 81 11.47 -14.04 -1.15
CA PRO A 81 10.19 -13.51 -0.71
C PRO A 81 10.17 -11.97 -0.74
N LEU A 82 9.08 -11.41 -1.25
CA LEU A 82 8.81 -9.98 -1.35
C LEU A 82 7.38 -9.69 -0.88
N VAL A 83 7.23 -8.70 0.00
CA VAL A 83 5.95 -8.06 0.26
C VAL A 83 5.87 -6.76 -0.55
N LEU A 84 4.75 -6.54 -1.22
CA LEU A 84 4.43 -5.27 -1.88
C LEU A 84 3.27 -4.62 -1.11
N SER A 85 3.37 -3.33 -0.80
CA SER A 85 2.24 -2.56 -0.32
C SER A 85 2.02 -1.28 -1.10
N VAL A 86 0.79 -0.79 -1.06
CA VAL A 86 0.40 0.49 -1.63
C VAL A 86 -0.25 1.32 -0.55
N ASP A 87 0.26 2.53 -0.37
CA ASP A 87 -0.31 3.51 0.55
C ASP A 87 -1.25 4.42 -0.25
N ASP A 88 -2.34 4.88 0.38
CA ASP A 88 -3.19 5.95 -0.13
C ASP A 88 -3.91 5.71 -1.47
N LEU A 89 -4.34 4.47 -1.76
CA LEU A 89 -5.36 4.21 -2.80
C LEU A 89 -6.74 4.79 -2.47
N ASN A 90 -6.80 5.77 -1.57
CA ASN A 90 -7.92 6.67 -1.33
C ASN A 90 -8.18 7.58 -2.53
N TYR A 91 -7.13 7.88 -3.32
CA TYR A 91 -7.12 8.86 -4.42
C TYR A 91 -7.57 10.24 -3.94
N TYR A 92 -6.68 10.91 -3.22
CA TYR A 92 -6.97 12.21 -2.63
C TYR A 92 -7.30 13.26 -3.68
N ASP A 93 -8.01 14.33 -3.31
CA ASP A 93 -8.46 15.37 -4.25
C ASP A 93 -7.31 16.00 -5.05
N TYR A 94 -6.12 16.12 -4.45
CA TYR A 94 -4.94 16.57 -5.18
C TYR A 94 -4.46 15.53 -6.20
N MET A 95 -4.60 14.23 -5.94
CA MET A 95 -4.23 13.16 -6.89
C MET A 95 -5.09 13.19 -8.16
N LEU A 96 -6.38 13.49 -8.01
CA LEU A 96 -7.31 13.62 -9.14
C LEU A 96 -6.90 14.73 -10.12
N GLN A 97 -6.22 15.76 -9.62
CA GLN A 97 -5.79 16.93 -10.40
C GLN A 97 -4.41 16.76 -11.02
N ASN A 98 -3.61 15.78 -10.58
CA ASN A 98 -2.19 15.66 -10.90
C ASN A 98 -1.84 14.37 -11.66
N GLY A 99 -2.83 13.76 -12.32
CA GLY A 99 -2.59 12.70 -13.28
C GLY A 99 -2.52 11.29 -12.70
N ASN A 100 -3.00 11.06 -11.47
CA ASN A 100 -3.28 9.71 -10.99
C ASN A 100 -4.63 9.20 -11.50
N ALA A 101 -4.88 7.90 -11.33
CA ALA A 101 -6.22 7.35 -11.34
C ALA A 101 -7.11 7.96 -10.24
N SER A 102 -8.41 7.71 -10.33
CA SER A 102 -9.43 8.31 -9.45
C SER A 102 -10.15 7.31 -8.55
N ARG A 103 -10.20 6.04 -8.94
CA ARG A 103 -10.97 4.99 -8.27
C ARG A 103 -10.58 3.61 -8.76
N LEU A 104 -10.63 2.60 -7.90
CA LEU A 104 -10.68 1.19 -8.33
C LEU A 104 -12.13 0.76 -8.55
N VAL A 105 -12.41 0.14 -9.68
CA VAL A 105 -13.75 -0.31 -10.08
C VAL A 105 -13.68 -1.76 -10.57
N LEU A 106 -14.84 -2.41 -10.73
CA LEU A 106 -14.93 -3.65 -11.49
C LEU A 106 -15.15 -3.31 -12.97
N ASP A 107 -14.40 -3.96 -13.86
CA ASP A 107 -14.66 -3.93 -15.29
C ASP A 107 -15.91 -4.78 -15.65
N ASP A 108 -16.26 -4.82 -16.93
CA ASP A 108 -17.39 -5.58 -17.48
C ASP A 108 -17.24 -7.11 -17.30
N THR A 109 -16.03 -7.59 -17.08
CA THR A 109 -15.72 -8.99 -16.76
C THR A 109 -15.64 -9.27 -15.25
N GLY A 110 -15.92 -8.26 -14.42
CA GLY A 110 -15.85 -8.36 -12.97
C GLY A 110 -14.41 -8.44 -12.42
N ARG A 111 -13.39 -8.05 -13.18
CA ARG A 111 -12.00 -7.91 -12.69
C ARG A 111 -11.77 -6.50 -12.17
N VAL A 112 -10.85 -6.32 -11.23
CA VAL A 112 -10.50 -4.99 -10.75
C VAL A 112 -9.76 -4.23 -11.86
N ALA A 113 -10.17 -2.97 -12.07
CA ALA A 113 -9.57 -2.01 -12.97
C ALA A 113 -9.49 -0.64 -12.27
N ALA A 114 -8.78 0.31 -12.87
CA ALA A 114 -8.73 1.69 -12.41
C ALA A 114 -9.49 2.61 -13.34
N LEU A 115 -10.24 3.54 -12.76
CA LEU A 115 -10.92 4.64 -13.45
C LEU A 115 -10.00 5.86 -13.46
N TYR A 116 -9.73 6.41 -14.63
CA TYR A 116 -8.98 7.65 -14.83
C TYR A 116 -9.82 8.67 -15.59
N ARG A 117 -9.66 9.96 -15.27
CA ARG A 117 -10.27 11.06 -16.01
C ARG A 117 -9.19 11.77 -16.82
N ASP A 118 -9.33 11.72 -18.15
CA ASP A 118 -8.38 12.36 -19.06
C ASP A 118 -8.48 13.89 -19.05
N ARG A 119 -7.66 14.56 -19.86
CA ARG A 119 -7.65 16.02 -19.96
C ARG A 119 -8.92 16.62 -20.55
N SER A 120 -9.67 15.83 -21.31
CA SER A 120 -10.96 16.22 -21.89
C SER A 120 -12.13 15.93 -20.94
N GLY A 121 -11.89 15.31 -19.79
CA GLY A 121 -12.89 14.93 -18.81
C GLY A 121 -13.54 13.56 -19.07
N ASN A 122 -13.06 12.81 -20.07
CA ASN A 122 -13.59 11.47 -20.35
C ASN A 122 -13.11 10.48 -19.30
N GLU A 123 -14.00 9.55 -18.96
CA GLU A 123 -13.70 8.43 -18.09
C GLU A 123 -13.09 7.27 -18.88
N VAL A 124 -11.95 6.79 -18.42
CA VAL A 124 -11.23 5.63 -18.96
C VAL A 124 -11.12 4.59 -17.87
N ILE A 125 -11.70 3.41 -18.10
CA ILE A 125 -11.52 2.24 -17.24
C ILE A 125 -10.42 1.38 -17.85
N SER A 126 -9.37 1.10 -17.09
CA SER A 126 -8.23 0.36 -17.61
C SER A 126 -7.57 -0.52 -16.54
N ARG A 127 -7.15 -1.71 -16.96
CA ARG A 127 -6.33 -2.61 -16.13
C ARG A 127 -4.83 -2.29 -16.20
N GLU A 128 -4.46 -1.24 -16.91
CA GLU A 128 -3.08 -0.97 -17.30
C GLU A 128 -2.42 0.21 -16.57
N ILE A 129 -3.17 0.93 -15.75
CA ILE A 129 -2.79 2.28 -15.29
C ILE A 129 -2.63 2.41 -13.78
N GLU A 130 -2.80 1.33 -13.00
CA GLU A 130 -2.67 1.36 -11.54
C GLU A 130 -2.10 0.04 -11.01
N ILE A 131 -1.43 0.09 -9.86
CA ILE A 131 -0.71 -1.03 -9.24
C ILE A 131 -1.58 -2.26 -9.12
N VAL A 132 -2.80 -2.12 -8.62
CA VAL A 132 -3.70 -3.26 -8.37
C VAL A 132 -3.95 -4.08 -9.64
N PRO A 133 -4.57 -3.51 -10.69
CA PRO A 133 -4.84 -4.30 -11.88
C PRO A 133 -3.58 -4.73 -12.65
N ILE A 134 -2.49 -3.95 -12.58
CA ILE A 134 -1.20 -4.33 -13.18
C ILE A 134 -0.63 -5.57 -12.50
N VAL A 135 -0.60 -5.62 -11.16
CA VAL A 135 -0.11 -6.78 -10.40
C VAL A 135 -1.04 -7.98 -10.58
N ASP A 136 -2.36 -7.76 -10.62
CA ASP A 136 -3.32 -8.82 -10.91
C ASP A 136 -3.01 -9.49 -12.25
N HIS A 137 -2.88 -8.69 -13.31
CA HIS A 137 -2.55 -9.17 -14.64
C HIS A 137 -1.16 -9.81 -14.72
N PHE A 138 -0.16 -9.24 -14.08
CA PHE A 138 1.19 -9.78 -14.09
C PHE A 138 1.26 -11.17 -13.46
N VAL A 139 0.57 -11.38 -12.32
CA VAL A 139 0.49 -12.69 -11.68
C VAL A 139 -0.39 -13.68 -12.46
N GLU A 140 -1.42 -13.23 -13.18
CA GLU A 140 -2.18 -14.07 -14.11
C GLU A 140 -1.24 -14.65 -15.21
N MET A 141 -0.33 -13.82 -15.73
CA MET A 141 0.64 -14.22 -16.75
C MET A 141 1.86 -14.97 -16.21
N HIS A 142 2.22 -14.71 -14.95
CA HIS A 142 3.39 -15.28 -14.26
C HIS A 142 2.96 -15.87 -12.91
N PRO A 143 2.25 -17.02 -12.89
CA PRO A 143 1.76 -17.60 -11.63
C PRO A 143 2.90 -17.97 -10.67
N ASP A 144 4.12 -18.23 -11.17
CA ASP A 144 5.30 -18.51 -10.34
C ASP A 144 5.88 -17.27 -9.65
N PHE A 145 5.38 -16.07 -9.97
CA PHE A 145 5.69 -14.83 -9.26
C PHE A 145 4.93 -14.68 -7.93
N SER A 146 3.92 -15.52 -7.66
CA SER A 146 3.05 -15.38 -6.50
C SER A 146 2.94 -16.67 -5.70
N VAL A 147 3.27 -16.62 -4.42
CA VAL A 147 3.12 -17.77 -3.52
C VAL A 147 1.69 -17.81 -2.99
N GLY A 148 0.96 -18.87 -3.34
CA GLY A 148 -0.42 -19.07 -2.87
C GLY A 148 -1.43 -18.04 -3.39
N GLY A 149 -1.12 -17.35 -4.49
CA GLY A 149 -1.98 -16.30 -5.05
C GLY A 149 -1.85 -14.95 -4.34
N ALA A 150 -0.87 -14.77 -3.46
CA ALA A 150 -0.59 -13.48 -2.82
C ALA A 150 -0.37 -12.35 -3.83
N LYS A 151 -0.99 -11.19 -3.57
CA LYS A 151 -0.78 -9.95 -4.34
C LYS A 151 0.02 -8.96 -3.50
N GLY A 152 -0.65 -7.98 -2.90
CA GLY A 152 -0.04 -7.00 -2.02
C GLY A 152 -0.96 -6.56 -0.89
N VAL A 153 -0.48 -5.57 -0.14
CA VAL A 153 -1.19 -4.95 0.97
C VAL A 153 -1.65 -3.55 0.57
N ILE A 154 -2.94 -3.26 0.70
CA ILE A 154 -3.52 -1.94 0.45
C ILE A 154 -3.70 -1.25 1.81
N ALA A 155 -2.90 -0.24 2.08
CA ALA A 155 -2.99 0.56 3.31
C ALA A 155 -3.86 1.78 3.06
N LEU A 156 -5.01 1.83 3.75
CA LEU A 156 -5.99 2.88 3.56
C LEU A 156 -6.07 3.77 4.77
N THR A 157 -6.17 5.07 4.52
CA THR A 157 -6.66 6.01 5.51
C THR A 157 -8.19 6.05 5.50
N GLY A 158 -8.79 6.81 6.43
CA GLY A 158 -10.20 7.18 6.34
C GLY A 158 -10.41 8.58 5.77
N TYR A 159 -9.32 9.31 5.53
CA TYR A 159 -9.34 10.62 4.90
C TYR A 159 -9.75 10.47 3.43
N GLU A 160 -10.76 11.24 3.02
CA GLU A 160 -11.34 11.23 1.67
C GLU A 160 -11.78 9.85 1.13
N GLY A 161 -12.11 8.93 2.04
CA GLY A 161 -12.81 7.68 1.73
C GLY A 161 -11.91 6.46 1.57
N VAL A 162 -12.28 5.51 0.70
CA VAL A 162 -11.50 4.28 0.44
C VAL A 162 -11.56 3.90 -1.03
N LEU A 163 -10.45 3.47 -1.65
CA LEU A 163 -10.43 2.99 -3.04
C LEU A 163 -10.96 4.01 -4.08
N GLY A 164 -11.04 5.30 -3.73
CA GLY A 164 -11.63 6.37 -4.54
C GLY A 164 -13.11 6.63 -4.30
N TYR A 165 -13.73 5.85 -3.41
CA TYR A 165 -15.11 5.99 -2.97
C TYR A 165 -15.18 6.91 -1.75
N ARG A 166 -16.03 7.95 -1.81
CA ARG A 166 -16.07 9.01 -0.77
C ARG A 166 -16.90 8.57 0.44
N THR A 167 -16.29 7.76 1.29
CA THR A 167 -16.91 7.12 2.47
C THR A 167 -16.67 7.82 3.80
N GLN A 168 -15.93 8.94 3.80
CA GLN A 168 -15.68 9.76 4.98
C GLN A 168 -17.00 10.34 5.54
N ALA A 169 -17.06 10.55 6.86
CA ALA A 169 -18.27 10.94 7.58
C ALA A 169 -19.02 12.17 7.02
N ASP A 170 -18.31 13.16 6.48
CA ASP A 170 -18.84 14.42 5.95
C ASP A 170 -19.23 14.34 4.46
N SER A 171 -19.04 13.20 3.81
CA SER A 171 -19.50 12.98 2.43
C SER A 171 -21.02 12.81 2.38
N PRO A 172 -21.77 13.61 1.60
CA PRO A 172 -23.22 13.46 1.46
C PRO A 172 -23.62 12.15 0.76
N GLN A 173 -22.69 11.53 0.04
CA GLN A 173 -22.92 10.27 -0.69
C GLN A 173 -22.36 9.04 0.05
N ARG A 174 -21.97 9.19 1.32
CA ARG A 174 -21.25 8.18 2.09
C ARG A 174 -21.84 6.78 1.98
N GLU A 175 -23.13 6.59 2.27
CA GLU A 175 -23.72 5.24 2.30
C GLU A 175 -23.81 4.60 0.90
N ARG A 176 -24.08 5.40 -0.13
CA ARG A 176 -24.04 4.95 -1.53
C ARG A 176 -22.63 4.52 -1.93
N GLU A 177 -21.64 5.33 -1.59
CA GLU A 177 -20.23 5.09 -1.91
C GLU A 177 -19.66 3.88 -1.14
N ARG A 178 -20.08 3.67 0.12
CA ARG A 178 -19.77 2.46 0.90
C ARG A 178 -20.30 1.21 0.21
N SER A 179 -21.58 1.22 -0.14
CA SER A 179 -22.23 0.11 -0.85
C SER A 179 -21.55 -0.19 -2.20
N ALA A 180 -21.08 0.85 -2.90
CA ALA A 180 -20.40 0.71 -4.18
C ALA A 180 -18.94 0.22 -4.06
N ALA A 181 -18.28 0.45 -2.91
CA ALA A 181 -16.93 -0.05 -2.64
C ALA A 181 -16.92 -1.53 -2.26
N GLU A 182 -17.98 -2.05 -1.63
CA GLU A 182 -18.06 -3.43 -1.12
C GLU A 182 -17.74 -4.51 -2.17
N PRO A 183 -18.30 -4.48 -3.41
CA PRO A 183 -17.96 -5.48 -4.44
C PRO A 183 -16.48 -5.45 -4.82
N VAL A 184 -15.86 -4.26 -4.88
CA VAL A 184 -14.43 -4.11 -5.21
C VAL A 184 -13.56 -4.66 -4.08
N VAL A 185 -13.87 -4.32 -2.83
CA VAL A 185 -13.18 -4.87 -1.64
C VAL A 185 -13.29 -6.40 -1.61
N ARG A 186 -14.47 -6.95 -1.87
CA ARG A 186 -14.69 -8.40 -1.90
C ARG A 186 -13.80 -9.05 -2.96
N ARG A 187 -13.81 -8.50 -4.19
CA ARG A 187 -12.98 -9.01 -5.29
C ARG A 187 -11.49 -8.93 -5.00
N LEU A 188 -11.02 -7.84 -4.39
CA LEU A 188 -9.62 -7.69 -3.96
C LEU A 188 -9.22 -8.81 -3.00
N LYS A 189 -10.04 -9.10 -1.99
CA LYS A 189 -9.78 -10.20 -1.04
C LYS A 189 -9.78 -11.57 -1.71
N GLU A 190 -10.76 -11.83 -2.58
CA GLU A 190 -10.86 -13.09 -3.32
C GLU A 190 -9.65 -13.36 -4.23
N THR A 191 -9.00 -12.29 -4.70
CA THR A 191 -7.86 -12.36 -5.64
C THR A 191 -6.50 -12.28 -4.94
N GLY A 192 -6.47 -12.24 -3.61
CA GLY A 192 -5.23 -12.33 -2.82
C GLY A 192 -4.67 -11.01 -2.30
N TRP A 193 -5.43 -9.91 -2.38
CA TRP A 193 -5.08 -8.64 -1.72
C TRP A 193 -5.47 -8.64 -0.24
N VAL A 194 -4.66 -7.93 0.54
CA VAL A 194 -4.86 -7.76 1.98
C VAL A 194 -5.00 -6.27 2.30
N PHE A 195 -5.81 -5.92 3.28
CA PHE A 195 -5.95 -4.53 3.73
C PHE A 195 -5.15 -4.27 5.01
N ALA A 196 -4.65 -3.04 5.15
CA ALA A 196 -4.00 -2.54 6.35
C ALA A 196 -4.58 -1.18 6.76
N SER A 197 -4.49 -0.87 8.05
CA SER A 197 -4.77 0.47 8.53
C SER A 197 -3.58 1.39 8.25
N HIS A 198 -3.86 2.58 7.74
CA HIS A 198 -2.89 3.67 7.63
C HIS A 198 -3.28 4.87 8.53
N GLY A 199 -3.98 4.60 9.64
CA GLY A 199 -4.63 5.62 10.47
C GLY A 199 -5.83 6.27 9.77
N TYR A 200 -6.72 6.95 10.49
CA TYR A 200 -7.84 7.64 9.84
C TYR A 200 -7.35 8.90 9.11
N GLY A 201 -6.64 9.77 9.81
CA GLY A 201 -6.23 11.10 9.34
C GLY A 201 -4.76 11.21 8.94
N HIS A 202 -4.10 10.09 8.61
CA HIS A 202 -2.70 10.06 8.17
C HIS A 202 -1.74 10.77 9.16
N LEU A 203 -1.87 10.44 10.45
CA LEU A 203 -1.13 11.10 11.54
C LEU A 203 0.27 10.52 11.75
N ASP A 204 1.24 11.38 12.05
CA ASP A 204 2.57 10.96 12.51
C ASP A 204 2.47 10.38 13.93
N ALA A 205 2.37 9.04 14.01
CA ALA A 205 2.14 8.30 15.26
C ALA A 205 3.21 8.58 16.33
N ARG A 206 4.46 8.82 15.93
CA ARG A 206 5.52 9.18 16.87
C ARG A 206 5.30 10.56 17.49
N LYS A 207 4.85 11.55 16.71
CA LYS A 207 4.75 12.95 17.15
C LYS A 207 3.43 13.33 17.85
N VAL A 208 2.29 12.81 17.41
CA VAL A 208 0.98 13.17 18.00
C VAL A 208 0.83 12.67 19.44
N SER A 209 -0.09 13.18 20.24
CA SER A 209 -0.34 12.62 21.59
C SER A 209 -0.91 11.19 21.53
N LEU A 210 -0.83 10.44 22.63
CA LEU A 210 -1.45 9.12 22.76
C LEU A 210 -2.96 9.20 22.51
N ASP A 211 -3.66 10.14 23.14
CA ASP A 211 -5.11 10.29 23.00
C ASP A 211 -5.52 10.62 21.56
N ARG A 212 -4.74 11.46 20.88
CA ARG A 212 -5.00 11.79 19.48
C ARG A 212 -4.82 10.57 18.57
N LEU A 213 -3.76 9.78 18.78
CA LEU A 213 -3.54 8.54 18.03
C LEU A 213 -4.63 7.49 18.32
N LYS A 214 -5.04 7.36 19.58
CA LYS A 214 -6.13 6.46 19.98
C LYS A 214 -7.44 6.86 19.31
N SER A 215 -7.80 8.14 19.35
CA SER A 215 -9.03 8.66 18.75
C SER A 215 -9.06 8.46 17.23
N ASP A 216 -7.91 8.67 16.57
CA ASP A 216 -7.72 8.41 15.15
C ASP A 216 -7.87 6.93 14.80
N THR A 217 -7.26 6.05 15.61
CA THR A 217 -7.34 4.59 15.45
C THR A 217 -8.77 4.07 15.64
N GLU A 218 -9.46 4.54 16.69
CA GLU A 218 -10.87 4.20 16.91
C GLU A 218 -11.77 4.68 15.76
N ARG A 219 -11.48 5.84 15.20
CA ARG A 219 -12.22 6.36 14.05
C ARG A 219 -12.00 5.47 12.81
N TRP A 220 -10.77 5.05 12.55
CA TRP A 220 -10.48 4.09 11.47
C TRP A 220 -11.23 2.77 11.67
N LYS A 221 -11.22 2.22 12.89
CA LYS A 221 -11.98 1.01 13.26
C LYS A 221 -13.49 1.16 13.06
N ARG A 222 -14.06 2.34 13.33
CA ARG A 222 -15.50 2.59 13.15
C ARG A 222 -15.91 2.86 11.70
N GLU A 223 -15.05 3.51 10.91
CA GLU A 223 -15.45 4.04 9.60
C GLU A 223 -14.88 3.29 8.41
N VAL A 224 -13.65 2.77 8.52
CA VAL A 224 -12.94 2.09 7.41
C VAL A 224 -13.04 0.58 7.55
N GLU A 225 -12.77 0.04 8.74
CA GLU A 225 -12.77 -1.41 8.99
C GLU A 225 -14.09 -2.11 8.59
N PRO A 226 -15.29 -1.53 8.79
CA PRO A 226 -16.53 -2.18 8.36
C PRO A 226 -16.64 -2.35 6.84
N ILE A 227 -15.92 -1.54 6.06
CA ILE A 227 -15.90 -1.60 4.60
C ILE A 227 -14.84 -2.61 4.15
N VAL A 228 -13.61 -2.48 4.66
CA VAL A 228 -12.44 -3.26 4.21
C VAL A 228 -12.25 -4.57 4.96
N GLY A 229 -13.03 -4.82 6.00
CA GLY A 229 -12.92 -5.94 6.94
C GLY A 229 -11.79 -5.79 7.97
N PRO A 230 -11.77 -6.66 8.99
CA PRO A 230 -10.79 -6.60 10.06
C PRO A 230 -9.37 -6.85 9.53
N THR A 231 -8.40 -6.16 10.12
CA THR A 231 -6.99 -6.35 9.84
C THR A 231 -6.14 -6.24 11.10
N ALA A 232 -5.09 -7.06 11.14
CA ALA A 232 -4.04 -6.99 12.16
C ALA A 232 -2.83 -6.19 11.69
N ILE A 233 -2.88 -5.57 10.51
CA ILE A 233 -1.75 -4.85 9.92
C ILE A 233 -1.96 -3.35 10.09
N TYR A 234 -0.99 -2.68 10.69
CA TYR A 234 -0.91 -1.23 10.78
C TYR A 234 0.35 -0.76 10.08
N ILE A 235 0.20 0.16 9.14
CA ILE A 235 1.30 0.83 8.46
C ILE A 235 1.37 2.25 9.01
N TYR A 236 2.52 2.65 9.57
CA TYR A 236 2.69 3.99 10.12
C TYR A 236 2.74 5.03 8.99
N PRO A 237 1.87 6.06 9.01
CA PRO A 237 2.05 7.25 8.17
C PRO A 237 3.45 7.82 8.32
N TYR A 238 4.04 8.26 7.20
CA TYR A 238 5.42 8.74 7.12
C TYR A 238 6.50 7.74 7.58
N GLY A 239 6.13 6.47 7.82
CA GLY A 239 7.00 5.48 8.45
C GLY A 239 7.38 5.79 9.90
N SER A 240 6.71 6.77 10.52
CA SER A 240 7.13 7.34 11.80
C SER A 240 6.68 6.49 12.98
N ARG A 241 7.51 5.50 13.32
CA ARG A 241 7.25 4.53 14.38
C ARG A 241 7.36 5.15 15.79
N PRO A 242 6.39 4.91 16.70
CA PRO A 242 6.54 5.24 18.11
C PRO A 242 7.57 4.33 18.80
N GLU A 243 7.90 4.62 20.06
CA GLU A 243 8.80 3.79 20.85
C GLU A 243 8.26 2.36 21.01
N THR A 244 9.13 1.36 20.75
CA THR A 244 8.80 -0.07 20.90
C THR A 244 8.41 -0.35 22.35
N GLY A 245 7.24 -0.95 22.57
CA GLY A 245 6.78 -1.28 23.91
C GLY A 245 6.32 -0.07 24.73
N GLY A 246 6.35 1.17 24.21
CA GLY A 246 5.76 2.34 24.85
C GLY A 246 4.22 2.37 24.77
N ASP A 247 3.58 3.38 25.36
CA ASP A 247 2.11 3.44 25.47
C ASP A 247 1.40 3.42 24.11
N LYS A 248 1.91 4.15 23.11
CA LYS A 248 1.32 4.16 21.77
C LYS A 248 1.46 2.82 21.06
N PHE A 249 2.57 2.13 21.27
CA PHE A 249 2.78 0.79 20.73
C PHE A 249 1.80 -0.19 21.38
N ARG A 250 1.70 -0.18 22.71
CA ARG A 250 0.76 -1.02 23.47
C ARG A 250 -0.68 -0.77 23.05
N MET A 251 -1.07 0.51 22.95
CA MET A 251 -2.39 0.91 22.47
C MET A 251 -2.70 0.30 21.10
N LEU A 252 -1.81 0.42 20.10
CA LEU A 252 -2.04 -0.21 18.79
C LEU A 252 -2.19 -1.74 18.89
N THR A 253 -1.41 -2.40 19.74
CA THR A 253 -1.57 -3.84 19.98
C THR A 253 -2.89 -4.16 20.72
N GLU A 254 -3.39 -3.31 21.60
CA GLU A 254 -4.71 -3.50 22.24
C GLU A 254 -5.86 -3.38 21.22
N PHE A 255 -5.69 -2.57 20.17
CA PHE A 255 -6.63 -2.50 19.02
C PHE A 255 -6.54 -3.70 18.06
N GLY A 256 -5.74 -4.71 18.38
CA GLY A 256 -5.63 -5.94 17.59
C GLY A 256 -4.60 -5.90 16.46
N PHE A 257 -3.80 -4.83 16.35
CA PHE A 257 -2.70 -4.81 15.37
C PHE A 257 -1.52 -5.66 15.87
N ARG A 258 -1.01 -6.52 14.99
CA ARG A 258 0.03 -7.52 15.25
C ARG A 258 1.19 -7.44 14.25
N MET A 259 0.99 -6.81 13.10
CA MET A 259 2.02 -6.49 12.12
C MET A 259 2.13 -4.98 11.99
N LEU A 260 3.25 -4.40 12.42
CA LEU A 260 3.47 -2.96 12.53
C LEU A 260 4.59 -2.54 11.57
N CYS A 261 4.25 -1.83 10.50
CA CYS A 261 5.19 -1.52 9.42
C CYS A 261 5.64 -0.06 9.43
N SER A 262 6.95 0.18 9.52
CA SER A 262 7.58 1.50 9.39
C SER A 262 8.36 1.65 8.08
N VAL A 263 9.07 2.76 7.90
CA VAL A 263 9.97 2.96 6.75
C VAL A 263 11.41 2.97 7.25
N GLY A 264 12.26 2.20 6.58
CA GLY A 264 13.66 2.05 6.95
C GLY A 264 14.57 1.88 5.73
N PRO A 265 15.87 2.19 5.86
CA PRO A 265 16.83 2.14 4.76
C PRO A 265 17.21 0.70 4.35
N ALA A 266 16.91 -0.29 5.17
CA ALA A 266 17.26 -1.69 4.97
C ALA A 266 16.17 -2.60 5.58
N PRO A 267 16.10 -3.88 5.18
CA PRO A 267 15.18 -4.84 5.76
C PRO A 267 15.35 -4.93 7.28
N TYR A 268 14.31 -4.57 8.02
CA TYR A 268 14.21 -4.75 9.46
C TYR A 268 13.03 -5.66 9.75
N LEU A 269 13.23 -6.67 10.58
CA LEU A 269 12.17 -7.59 11.00
C LEU A 269 12.44 -8.01 12.44
N LYS A 270 11.55 -7.62 13.36
CA LYS A 270 11.71 -7.86 14.80
C LYS A 270 10.38 -8.27 15.42
N THR A 271 10.43 -9.15 16.40
CA THR A 271 9.26 -9.57 17.18
C THR A 271 9.31 -9.00 18.59
N THR A 272 8.15 -8.72 19.14
CA THR A 272 7.89 -8.54 20.57
C THR A 272 6.77 -9.50 20.96
N ASP A 273 6.49 -9.64 22.27
CA ASP A 273 5.41 -10.51 22.74
C ASP A 273 4.05 -10.21 22.08
N GLY A 274 3.80 -8.95 21.71
CA GLY A 274 2.51 -8.50 21.16
C GLY A 274 2.49 -8.17 19.67
N ALA A 275 3.62 -8.12 18.95
CA ALA A 275 3.63 -7.79 17.52
C ALA A 275 4.93 -8.19 16.80
N VAL A 276 4.83 -8.36 15.49
CA VAL A 276 5.95 -8.28 14.54
C VAL A 276 6.04 -6.85 14.02
N MET A 277 7.26 -6.33 13.95
CA MET A 277 7.60 -5.05 13.35
C MET A 277 8.45 -5.28 12.11
N MET A 278 8.15 -4.54 11.04
CA MET A 278 8.89 -4.62 9.79
C MET A 278 9.16 -3.24 9.21
N ASP A 279 10.34 -3.01 8.63
CA ASP A 279 10.56 -1.83 7.79
C ASP A 279 10.27 -2.13 6.32
N ARG A 280 9.66 -1.13 5.68
CA ARG A 280 9.39 -1.09 4.25
C ARG A 280 10.36 -0.12 3.59
N ARG A 281 10.77 -0.43 2.37
CA ARG A 281 11.55 0.48 1.52
C ARG A 281 10.61 1.22 0.58
N HIS A 282 10.69 2.55 0.60
CA HIS A 282 9.96 3.39 -0.35
C HIS A 282 10.56 3.24 -1.74
N ILE A 283 9.70 3.18 -2.75
CA ILE A 283 10.08 3.18 -4.15
C ILE A 283 9.42 4.39 -4.80
N ASP A 284 10.18 5.46 -4.91
CA ASP A 284 9.76 6.78 -5.39
C ASP A 284 10.95 7.53 -6.01
N GLY A 285 10.74 8.76 -6.46
CA GLY A 285 11.80 9.54 -7.10
C GLY A 285 12.93 9.95 -6.13
N ILE A 286 12.65 10.12 -4.83
CA ILE A 286 13.71 10.30 -3.82
C ILE A 286 14.59 9.06 -3.77
N ALA A 287 14.02 7.84 -3.72
CA ALA A 287 14.80 6.61 -3.75
C ALA A 287 15.62 6.48 -5.05
N PHE A 288 15.07 6.90 -6.19
CA PHE A 288 15.77 6.86 -7.47
C PHE A 288 16.95 7.84 -7.52
N ARG A 289 16.90 8.97 -6.81
CA ARG A 289 18.01 9.91 -6.71
C ARG A 289 19.03 9.48 -5.67
N ASP A 290 18.57 9.15 -4.48
CA ASP A 290 19.42 9.10 -3.28
C ASP A 290 19.78 7.67 -2.86
N GLN A 291 19.10 6.65 -3.38
CA GLN A 291 19.23 5.25 -2.93
C GLN A 291 19.50 4.24 -4.05
N ARG A 292 20.00 4.68 -5.21
CA ARG A 292 20.28 3.81 -6.37
C ARG A 292 21.02 2.52 -6.01
N GLU A 293 22.10 2.63 -5.25
CA GLU A 293 22.90 1.47 -4.83
C GLU A 293 22.11 0.47 -3.97
N ARG A 294 21.20 0.97 -3.14
CA ARG A 294 20.33 0.11 -2.33
C ARG A 294 19.24 -0.55 -3.16
N LEU A 295 18.82 0.09 -4.25
CA LEU A 295 17.81 -0.45 -5.18
C LEU A 295 18.37 -1.49 -6.14
N LYS A 296 19.68 -1.46 -6.46
CA LYS A 296 20.34 -2.40 -7.39
C LYS A 296 19.99 -3.89 -7.22
N PRO A 297 19.81 -4.45 -6.00
CA PRO A 297 19.36 -5.83 -5.84
C PRO A 297 17.93 -6.09 -6.35
N LEU A 298 17.06 -5.07 -6.32
CA LEU A 298 15.66 -5.10 -6.74
C LEU A 298 15.51 -4.78 -8.24
N PHE A 299 16.15 -3.71 -8.70
CA PHE A 299 16.13 -3.24 -10.09
C PHE A 299 17.23 -2.20 -10.32
N ASP A 300 17.56 -1.95 -11.58
CA ASP A 300 18.46 -0.87 -11.98
C ASP A 300 17.64 0.39 -12.31
N VAL A 301 17.86 1.47 -11.56
CA VAL A 301 17.12 2.73 -11.74
C VAL A 301 17.28 3.26 -13.16
N GLU A 302 18.46 3.14 -13.77
CA GLU A 302 18.72 3.67 -15.12
C GLU A 302 17.93 2.92 -16.20
N GLN A 303 17.54 1.68 -15.94
CA GLN A 303 16.78 0.85 -16.87
C GLN A 303 15.26 1.02 -16.73
N VAL A 304 14.80 1.49 -15.56
CA VAL A 304 13.36 1.60 -15.26
C VAL A 304 12.82 3.02 -15.29
N ILE A 305 13.67 4.03 -15.06
CA ILE A 305 13.25 5.43 -14.91
C ILE A 305 12.51 5.95 -16.16
N ASP A 306 11.42 6.68 -15.94
CA ASP A 306 10.64 7.27 -17.01
C ASP A 306 11.41 8.47 -17.61
N PRO A 307 11.68 8.49 -18.93
CA PRO A 307 12.30 9.65 -19.57
C PRO A 307 11.45 10.93 -19.50
N ALA A 308 10.17 10.82 -19.14
CA ALA A 308 9.28 11.95 -18.92
C ALA A 308 9.51 12.68 -17.58
N ARG A 309 10.32 12.12 -16.66
CA ARG A 309 10.64 12.80 -15.41
C ARG A 309 11.43 14.11 -15.65
N PRO A 310 11.26 15.12 -14.77
CA PRO A 310 12.14 16.27 -14.72
C PRO A 310 13.62 15.83 -14.56
N ARG A 311 14.53 16.55 -15.23
CA ARG A 311 15.97 16.32 -15.16
C ARG A 311 16.63 17.19 -14.10
#